data_AF-A0A2G6MVB6-F1
#
_entry.id   AF-A0A2G6MVB6-F1
#
_cell.length_a   1.000
_cell.length_b   1.000
_cell.length_c   1.000
_cell.angle_alpha   90.00
_cell.angle_beta   90.00
_cell.angle_gamma   90.00
#
_symmetry.space_group_name_H-M   'P 1'
#
loop_
_entity.id
_entity.type
_entity.pdbx_description
1 polymer ?
#
loop_
_entity_poly.entity_id
_entity_poly.type
_entity_poly.pdbx_seq_one_letter_code
_entity_poly.pdbx_strand_id
1 'polypeptide(L)'
;MMLLLKQARAYGLGVVLSTQNPVDLDYKGLSNIGTWFIGRLQTSQDQERVLDGIVGSAGSGFDKKMVKELLTNLKGRQFLLKSAHLDEPLLFQSRWVMSYLKGPVSRADIKKLMINRSAAGQAADDTAGVKTPAISSAASELQSHPPMLSSAIEQRYHLQNLLSDNIVFEPWLAASCSLRFYNSKRNIDQVEDVSMRCYLDDSFQHPDWSAA
;
A
#
# COMPACT_ATOMS: atom_id res chain seq x y z
N MET A 1 -21.26 14.19 -4.83
CA MET A 1 -20.98 12.92 -4.12
C MET A 1 -21.66 11.71 -4.78
N MET A 2 -22.99 11.68 -4.92
CA MET A 2 -23.71 10.52 -5.48
C MET A 2 -23.26 10.08 -6.88
N LEU A 3 -22.86 11.02 -7.74
CA LEU A 3 -22.29 10.72 -9.07
C LEU A 3 -21.06 9.81 -8.95
N LEU A 4 -20.13 10.16 -8.05
CA LEU A 4 -18.92 9.38 -7.80
C LEU A 4 -19.27 8.01 -7.23
N LEU A 5 -20.15 7.94 -6.23
CA LEU A 5 -20.54 6.66 -5.63
C LEU A 5 -21.21 5.69 -6.60
N LYS A 6 -21.90 6.18 -7.64
CA LYS A 6 -22.55 5.33 -8.64
C LYS A 6 -21.65 4.95 -9.81
N GLN A 7 -20.81 5.87 -10.28
CA GLN A 7 -20.13 5.72 -11.57
C GLN A 7 -18.62 5.53 -11.48
N ALA A 8 -17.97 5.93 -10.39
CA ALA A 8 -16.51 5.96 -10.29
C ALA A 8 -15.84 4.61 -10.62
N ARG A 9 -16.48 3.49 -10.24
CA ARG A 9 -16.01 2.13 -10.54
C ARG A 9 -15.81 1.89 -12.04
N ALA A 10 -16.73 2.37 -12.89
CA ALA A 10 -16.65 2.17 -14.34
C ALA A 10 -15.46 2.91 -14.98
N TYR A 11 -14.95 3.93 -14.30
CA TYR A 11 -13.83 4.76 -14.74
C TYR A 11 -12.54 4.46 -13.96
N GLY A 12 -12.49 3.38 -13.18
CA GLY A 12 -11.30 3.00 -12.39
C GLY A 12 -11.00 3.92 -11.21
N LEU A 13 -11.96 4.75 -10.78
CA LEU A 13 -11.79 5.67 -9.65
C LEU A 13 -12.30 5.04 -8.35
N GLY A 14 -11.41 4.94 -7.35
CA GLY A 14 -11.75 4.54 -5.99
C GLY A 14 -12.15 5.74 -5.13
N VAL A 15 -13.23 5.61 -4.34
CA VAL A 15 -13.70 6.66 -3.43
C VAL A 15 -13.69 6.11 -2.00
N VAL A 16 -12.98 6.80 -1.12
CA VAL A 16 -12.97 6.51 0.32
C VAL A 16 -13.63 7.69 1.04
N LEU A 17 -14.66 7.40 1.83
CA LEU A 17 -15.35 8.37 2.67
C LEU A 17 -15.09 8.02 4.13
N SER A 18 -14.69 9.03 4.91
CA SER A 18 -14.51 8.92 6.35
C SER A 18 -15.35 9.98 7.04
N THR A 19 -16.16 9.58 8.01
CA THR A 19 -16.92 10.50 8.86
C THR A 19 -16.90 10.00 10.31
N GLN A 20 -16.94 10.93 11.26
CA GLN A 20 -17.21 10.61 12.66
C GLN A 20 -18.71 10.63 12.97
N ASN A 21 -19.51 11.28 12.12
CA ASN A 21 -20.94 11.41 12.27
C ASN A 21 -21.64 10.68 11.10
N PRO A 22 -22.25 9.50 11.35
CA PRO A 22 -22.94 8.76 10.29
C PRO A 22 -24.21 9.46 9.80
N VAL A 23 -24.68 10.51 10.50
CA VAL A 23 -25.86 11.30 10.10
C VAL A 23 -25.60 12.12 8.84
N ASP A 24 -24.35 12.50 8.60
CA ASP A 24 -23.98 13.36 7.47
C ASP A 24 -24.01 12.62 6.13
N LEU A 25 -24.09 11.29 6.16
CA LEU A 25 -24.22 10.47 4.97
C LEU A 25 -25.70 10.19 4.67
N ASP A 26 -26.12 10.55 3.47
CA ASP A 26 -27.44 10.21 2.93
C ASP A 26 -27.58 8.68 2.84
N TYR A 27 -28.74 8.16 3.24
CA TYR A 27 -29.08 6.73 3.15
C TYR A 27 -28.88 6.18 1.73
N LYS A 28 -29.11 6.99 0.69
CA LYS A 28 -28.80 6.61 -0.71
C LYS A 28 -27.31 6.47 -0.98
N GLY A 29 -26.47 7.22 -0.28
CA GLY A 29 -25.03 7.08 -0.32
C GLY A 29 -24.59 5.77 0.33
N LEU A 30 -25.20 5.41 1.47
CA LEU A 30 -24.89 4.18 2.21
C LEU A 30 -25.14 2.93 1.34
N SER A 31 -26.26 2.84 0.63
CA SER A 31 -26.58 1.66 -0.17
C SER A 31 -25.66 1.41 -1.36
N ASN A 32 -24.95 2.44 -1.86
CA ASN A 32 -24.00 2.30 -2.98
C ASN A 32 -22.57 1.96 -2.53
N ILE A 33 -22.30 1.97 -1.22
CA ILE A 33 -20.97 1.63 -0.68
C ILE A 33 -20.90 0.11 -0.48
N GLY A 34 -20.05 -0.54 -1.27
CA GLY A 34 -19.85 -1.99 -1.21
C GLY A 34 -19.04 -2.46 -0.01
N THR A 35 -18.12 -1.64 0.51
CA THR A 35 -17.21 -2.00 1.60
C THR A 35 -17.22 -0.95 2.70
N TRP A 36 -17.31 -1.41 3.94
CA TRP A 36 -17.49 -0.60 5.12
C TRP A 36 -16.48 -0.95 6.19
N PHE A 37 -15.94 0.07 6.84
CA PHE A 37 -15.11 -0.04 8.03
C PHE A 37 -15.80 0.74 9.15
N ILE A 38 -16.41 0.05 10.10
CA ILE A 38 -17.16 0.68 11.20
C ILE A 38 -16.34 0.58 12.48
N GLY A 39 -15.93 1.72 13.01
CA GLY A 39 -15.30 1.80 14.32
C GLY A 39 -16.31 1.73 15.46
N ARG A 40 -15.84 1.99 16.68
CA ARG A 40 -16.72 2.07 17.85
C ARG A 40 -17.70 3.25 17.73
N LEU A 41 -18.99 2.97 17.88
CA LEU A 41 -20.05 3.98 17.93
C LEU A 41 -20.47 4.20 19.39
N GLN A 42 -20.60 5.47 19.80
CA GLN A 42 -20.87 5.82 21.20
C GLN A 42 -22.36 5.74 21.55
N THR A 43 -23.24 6.14 20.62
CA THR A 43 -24.69 6.22 20.88
C THR A 43 -25.44 5.06 20.22
N SER A 44 -26.55 4.66 20.81
CA SER A 44 -27.45 3.65 20.22
C SER A 44 -28.07 4.11 18.90
N GLN A 45 -28.31 5.43 18.76
CA GLN A 45 -28.90 6.02 17.56
C GLN A 45 -27.93 5.91 16.36
N ASP A 46 -26.64 6.16 16.58
CA ASP A 46 -25.62 5.99 15.53
C ASP A 46 -25.50 4.53 15.12
N GLN A 47 -25.56 3.61 16.09
CA GLN A 47 -25.57 2.16 15.81
C GLN A 47 -26.76 1.75 14.96
N GLU A 48 -27.97 2.18 15.32
CA GLU A 48 -29.21 1.88 14.58
C GLU A 48 -29.11 2.37 13.13
N ARG A 49 -28.68 3.62 12.93
CA ARG A 49 -28.57 4.24 11.61
C ARG A 49 -27.54 3.53 10.72
N VAL A 50 -26.39 3.17 11.29
CA VAL A 50 -25.35 2.42 10.56
C VAL A 50 -25.84 1.02 10.22
N LEU A 51 -26.50 0.33 11.16
CA LEU A 51 -27.10 -0.98 10.94
C LEU A 51 -28.13 -0.94 9.80
N ASP A 52 -29.01 0.06 9.78
CA ASP A 52 -30.03 0.19 8.72
C ASP A 52 -29.40 0.44 7.35
N GLY A 53 -28.33 1.24 7.27
CA GLY A 53 -27.57 1.46 6.04
C GLY A 53 -26.84 0.20 5.54
N ILE A 54 -26.33 -0.63 6.46
CA ILE A 54 -25.60 -1.87 6.11
C ILE A 54 -26.58 -2.96 5.68
N VAL A 55 -27.66 -3.19 6.44
CA VAL A 55 -28.66 -4.22 6.16
C VAL A 55 -29.40 -3.92 4.86
N GLY A 56 -29.71 -2.64 4.58
CA GLY A 56 -30.33 -2.25 3.31
C GLY A 56 -29.46 -2.49 2.07
N SER A 57 -28.15 -2.70 2.27
CA SER A 57 -27.17 -2.97 1.19
C SER A 57 -26.75 -4.44 1.09
N ALA A 58 -27.07 -5.27 2.08
CA ALA A 58 -26.74 -6.69 2.13
C ALA A 58 -28.01 -7.50 1.87
N GLY A 59 -27.96 -8.43 0.92
CA GLY A 59 -29.08 -9.35 0.66
C GLY A 59 -29.50 -10.15 1.90
N SER A 60 -30.57 -10.92 1.74
CA SER A 60 -31.43 -11.57 2.75
C SER A 60 -30.80 -12.57 3.76
N GLY A 61 -29.50 -12.51 4.04
CA GLY A 61 -28.79 -13.43 4.95
C GLY A 61 -28.24 -12.79 6.23
N PHE A 62 -28.55 -11.53 6.53
CA PHE A 62 -27.84 -10.78 7.57
C PHE A 62 -28.56 -10.73 8.92
N ASP A 63 -27.92 -11.24 9.97
CA ASP A 63 -28.43 -11.15 11.34
C ASP A 63 -28.10 -9.77 11.97
N LYS A 64 -29.09 -8.87 11.93
CA LYS A 64 -29.00 -7.52 12.52
C LYS A 64 -28.61 -7.57 14.01
N LYS A 65 -29.01 -8.62 14.75
CA LYS A 65 -28.70 -8.74 16.18
C LYS A 65 -27.23 -9.03 16.41
N MET A 66 -26.66 -9.99 15.67
CA MET A 66 -25.24 -10.34 15.74
C MET A 66 -24.37 -9.10 15.51
N VAL A 67 -24.67 -8.31 14.47
CA VAL A 67 -23.86 -7.13 14.16
C VAL A 67 -24.02 -6.02 15.18
N LYS A 68 -25.22 -5.84 15.75
CA LYS A 68 -25.43 -4.91 16.86
C LYS A 68 -24.59 -5.29 18.08
N GLU A 69 -24.51 -6.58 18.40
CA GLU A 69 -23.67 -7.08 19.49
C GLU A 69 -22.18 -6.86 19.22
N LEU A 70 -21.70 -7.13 18.00
CA LEU A 70 -20.32 -6.86 17.60
C LEU A 70 -19.98 -5.37 17.70
N LEU A 71 -20.86 -4.49 17.23
CA LEU A 71 -20.70 -3.03 17.32
C LEU A 71 -20.70 -2.52 18.76
N THR A 72 -21.48 -3.13 19.65
CA THR A 72 -21.54 -2.76 21.07
C THR A 72 -20.26 -3.17 21.80
N ASN A 73 -19.71 -4.34 21.47
CA ASN A 73 -18.52 -4.89 22.12
C ASN A 73 -17.19 -4.40 21.52
N LEU A 74 -17.23 -3.56 20.49
CA LEU A 74 -16.07 -3.05 19.77
C LEU A 74 -15.15 -2.22 20.68
N LYS A 75 -13.89 -2.64 20.79
CA LYS A 75 -12.85 -1.93 21.55
C LYS A 75 -12.22 -0.82 20.72
N GLY A 76 -11.45 0.06 21.37
CA GLY A 76 -10.66 1.06 20.66
C GLY A 76 -9.70 0.41 19.66
N ARG A 77 -9.56 1.02 18.48
CA ARG A 77 -8.70 0.56 17.35
C ARG A 77 -9.13 -0.75 16.69
N GLN A 78 -10.30 -1.28 17.04
CA GLN A 78 -10.95 -2.35 16.31
C GLN A 78 -11.99 -1.76 15.36
N PHE A 79 -12.23 -2.48 14.27
CA PHE A 79 -13.18 -2.11 13.23
C PHE A 79 -13.93 -3.35 12.75
N LEU A 80 -15.22 -3.16 12.48
CA LEU A 80 -16.03 -4.13 11.75
C LEU A 80 -15.87 -3.88 10.25
N LEU A 81 -15.44 -4.89 9.52
CA LEU A 81 -15.43 -4.95 8.07
C LEU A 81 -16.72 -5.61 7.58
N LYS A 82 -17.49 -4.87 6.79
CA LYS A 82 -18.54 -5.45 5.94
C LYS A 82 -18.17 -5.21 4.49
N SER A 83 -18.26 -6.24 3.65
CA SER A 83 -18.09 -6.10 2.21
C SER A 83 -19.19 -6.85 1.47
N ALA A 84 -19.58 -6.37 0.29
CA ALA A 84 -20.45 -7.10 -0.62
C ALA A 84 -19.80 -8.40 -1.15
N HIS A 85 -18.49 -8.57 -0.95
CA HIS A 85 -17.73 -9.76 -1.36
C HIS A 85 -17.47 -10.75 -0.21
N LEU A 86 -18.02 -10.49 0.99
CA LEU A 86 -17.86 -11.35 2.16
C LEU A 86 -19.24 -11.76 2.67
N ASP A 87 -19.41 -13.04 2.98
CA ASP A 87 -20.68 -13.57 3.51
C ASP A 87 -20.92 -13.13 4.95
N GLU A 88 -19.86 -13.07 5.75
CA GLU A 88 -19.89 -12.71 7.16
C GLU A 88 -19.06 -11.45 7.44
N PRO A 89 -19.48 -10.61 8.42
CA PRO A 89 -18.69 -9.46 8.83
C PRO A 89 -17.45 -9.91 9.60
N LEU A 90 -16.31 -9.29 9.31
CA LEU A 90 -15.03 -9.60 9.96
C LEU A 90 -14.64 -8.49 10.93
N LEU A 91 -14.03 -8.86 12.06
CA LEU A 91 -13.35 -7.90 12.91
C LEU A 91 -11.88 -7.82 12.53
N PHE A 92 -11.37 -6.60 12.42
CA PHE A 92 -9.94 -6.36 12.27
C PHE A 92 -9.49 -5.23 13.18
N GLN A 93 -8.20 -5.18 13.44
CA GLN A 93 -7.59 -4.14 14.25
C GLN A 93 -6.59 -3.34 13.43
N SER A 94 -6.40 -2.09 13.81
CA SER A 94 -5.35 -1.27 13.23
C SER A 94 -3.99 -1.92 13.49
N ARG A 95 -3.20 -2.10 12.42
CA ARG A 95 -1.77 -2.45 12.52
C ARG A 95 -0.97 -1.26 13.07
N TRP A 96 0.33 -1.45 13.26
CA TRP A 96 1.24 -0.34 13.53
C TRP A 96 1.12 0.73 12.44
N VAL A 97 0.72 1.94 12.85
CA VAL A 97 0.53 3.12 11.98
C VAL A 97 1.77 4.02 12.01
N MET A 98 2.97 3.44 12.17
CA MET A 98 4.20 4.21 11.98
C MET A 98 4.33 4.55 10.49
N SER A 99 4.01 5.80 10.16
CA SER A 99 4.36 6.36 8.86
C SER A 99 5.78 6.88 8.95
N TYR A 100 6.74 6.17 8.36
CA TYR A 100 8.10 6.68 8.13
C TYR A 100 8.15 7.71 7.00
N LEU A 101 7.00 7.99 6.38
CA LEU A 101 6.88 9.06 5.40
C LEU A 101 7.02 10.40 6.13
N LYS A 102 7.64 11.37 5.45
CA LYS A 102 8.00 12.71 5.94
C LYS A 102 6.82 13.56 6.50
N GLY A 103 5.60 13.02 6.54
CA GLY A 103 4.39 13.75 6.87
C GLY A 103 3.93 14.61 5.68
N PRO A 104 3.13 15.66 5.93
CA PRO A 104 2.65 16.56 4.88
C PRO A 104 3.81 17.17 4.09
N VAL A 105 3.76 17.09 2.76
CA VAL A 105 4.79 17.65 1.89
C VAL A 105 4.74 19.18 1.96
N SER A 106 5.83 19.81 2.44
CA SER A 106 5.91 21.26 2.52
C SER A 106 6.04 21.89 1.12
N ARG A 107 5.74 23.18 0.97
CA ARG A 107 5.95 23.90 -0.30
C ARG A 107 7.40 23.83 -0.79
N ALA A 108 8.37 23.79 0.13
CA ALA A 108 9.79 23.63 -0.20
C ALA A 108 10.09 22.24 -0.77
N ASP A 109 9.42 21.19 -0.26
CA ASP A 109 9.54 19.83 -0.77
C ASP A 109 8.87 19.67 -2.13
N ILE A 110 7.70 20.30 -2.32
CA ILE A 110 7.05 20.39 -3.64
C ILE A 110 8.00 21.06 -4.63
N LYS A 111 8.63 22.18 -4.25
CA LYS A 111 9.58 22.89 -5.12
C LYS A 111 10.76 21.98 -5.50
N LYS A 112 11.33 21.23 -4.55
CA LYS A 112 12.40 20.24 -4.79
C LYS A 112 11.96 19.11 -5.73
N LEU A 113 10.75 18.57 -5.55
CA LEU A 113 10.20 17.52 -6.41
C LEU A 113 9.90 18.01 -7.83
N MET A 114 9.57 19.29 -8.00
CA MET A 114 9.21 19.88 -9.29
C MET A 114 10.42 20.41 -10.09
N ILE A 115 11.64 20.44 -9.52
CA ILE A 115 12.85 20.98 -10.18
C ILE A 115 13.05 20.39 -11.57
N ASN A 116 12.91 19.07 -11.72
CA ASN A 116 13.12 18.39 -13.00
C ASN A 116 11.86 18.32 -13.88
N ARG A 117 10.67 18.59 -13.33
CA ARG A 117 9.41 18.58 -14.08
C ARG A 117 9.17 19.90 -14.81
N SER A 118 9.61 21.02 -14.24
CA SER A 118 9.51 22.34 -14.87
C SER A 118 10.38 22.46 -16.12
N ALA A 119 11.50 21.73 -16.20
CA ALA A 119 12.34 21.67 -17.40
C ALA A 119 11.77 20.74 -18.49
N ALA A 120 11.08 19.66 -18.11
CA ALA A 120 10.48 18.72 -19.06
C ALA A 120 9.11 19.19 -19.62
N GLY A 121 8.39 20.06 -18.91
CA GLY A 121 7.05 20.51 -19.27
C GLY A 121 6.96 21.69 -20.25
N GLN A 122 8.06 22.39 -20.54
CA GLN A 122 8.06 23.53 -21.48
C GLN A 122 8.47 23.16 -22.91
N ALA A 123 8.88 21.91 -23.16
CA ALA A 123 9.20 21.42 -24.50
C ALA A 123 8.02 20.69 -25.19
N ALA A 124 6.84 20.62 -24.56
CA ALA A 124 5.74 19.76 -24.99
C ALA A 124 4.50 20.50 -25.51
N ASP A 125 4.55 21.82 -25.72
CA ASP A 125 3.38 22.61 -26.16
C ASP A 125 3.40 23.01 -27.63
N ASP A 126 4.28 22.41 -28.45
CA ASP A 126 4.25 22.62 -29.91
C ASP A 126 4.70 21.38 -30.69
N THR A 127 3.97 20.27 -30.57
CA THR A 127 3.69 19.35 -31.69
C THR A 127 2.71 18.25 -31.28
N ALA A 128 1.58 18.22 -31.98
CA ALA A 128 0.72 17.05 -32.07
C ALA A 128 1.54 15.84 -32.58
N GLY A 129 1.59 14.78 -31.78
CA GLY A 129 2.27 13.55 -32.11
C GLY A 129 2.75 12.86 -30.85
N VAL A 130 1.92 11.96 -30.32
CA VAL A 130 2.29 11.06 -29.22
C VAL A 130 3.47 10.21 -29.70
N LYS A 131 4.68 10.68 -29.42
CA LYS A 131 5.85 9.84 -29.22
C LYS A 131 6.09 9.86 -27.73
N THR A 132 5.52 8.86 -27.06
CA THR A 132 5.98 8.40 -25.75
C THR A 132 7.51 8.41 -25.80
N PRO A 133 8.21 9.10 -24.88
CA PRO A 133 9.63 8.89 -24.75
C PRO A 133 9.75 7.44 -24.33
N ALA A 134 10.20 6.60 -25.27
CA ALA A 134 10.72 5.29 -24.95
C ALA A 134 11.83 5.56 -23.93
N ILE A 135 11.51 5.39 -22.65
CA ILE A 135 12.49 5.03 -21.65
C ILE A 135 13.22 3.88 -22.32
N SER A 136 14.47 4.14 -22.69
CA SER A 136 15.35 3.20 -23.36
C SER A 136 15.13 1.85 -22.72
N SER A 137 14.34 1.02 -23.40
CA SER A 137 14.23 -0.38 -23.11
C SER A 137 15.57 -0.93 -23.58
N ALA A 138 16.59 -0.74 -22.75
CA ALA A 138 17.54 -1.80 -22.48
C ALA A 138 16.76 -2.90 -21.72
N ALA A 139 15.68 -3.39 -22.34
CA ALA A 139 15.30 -4.77 -22.21
C ALA A 139 16.41 -5.50 -22.98
N SER A 140 17.59 -5.61 -22.34
CA SER A 140 18.40 -6.79 -22.53
C SER A 140 17.43 -7.95 -22.37
N GLU A 141 17.34 -8.81 -23.38
CA GLU A 141 16.43 -9.94 -23.42
C GLU A 141 16.51 -10.67 -22.07
N LEU A 142 15.55 -10.38 -21.17
CA LEU A 142 15.55 -10.96 -19.83
C LEU A 142 15.34 -12.44 -20.02
N GLN A 143 16.39 -13.21 -19.71
CA GLN A 143 16.40 -14.63 -19.92
C GLN A 143 15.26 -15.26 -19.12
N SER A 144 14.48 -16.12 -19.78
CA SER A 144 13.30 -16.78 -19.19
C SER A 144 13.64 -17.89 -18.19
N HIS A 145 14.92 -18.06 -17.86
CA HIS A 145 15.42 -19.06 -16.94
C HIS A 145 16.19 -18.41 -15.78
N PRO A 146 16.14 -18.98 -14.56
CA PRO A 146 16.89 -18.46 -13.43
C PRO A 146 18.40 -18.55 -13.71
N PRO A 147 19.21 -17.61 -13.17
CA PRO A 147 20.65 -17.66 -13.31
C PRO A 147 21.21 -18.94 -12.68
N MET A 148 22.22 -19.53 -13.34
CA MET A 148 22.89 -20.73 -12.84
C MET A 148 23.82 -20.36 -11.66
N LEU A 149 23.31 -20.51 -10.44
CA LEU A 149 24.06 -20.28 -9.21
C LEU A 149 24.43 -21.60 -8.53
N SER A 150 25.52 -21.58 -7.75
CA SER A 150 25.90 -22.72 -6.91
C SER A 150 24.82 -22.98 -5.84
N SER A 151 24.66 -24.24 -5.43
CA SER A 151 23.73 -24.63 -4.36
C SER A 151 24.09 -24.06 -2.97
N ALA A 152 25.27 -23.48 -2.82
CA ALA A 152 25.69 -22.80 -1.59
C ALA A 152 25.04 -21.41 -1.41
N ILE A 153 24.50 -20.83 -2.49
CA ILE A 153 23.84 -19.52 -2.46
C ILE A 153 22.33 -19.74 -2.36
N GLU A 154 21.75 -19.37 -1.22
CA GLU A 154 20.31 -19.44 -1.01
C GLU A 154 19.58 -18.45 -1.92
N GLN A 155 18.72 -18.95 -2.80
CA GLN A 155 17.93 -18.12 -3.70
C GLN A 155 16.57 -17.81 -3.06
N ARG A 156 16.22 -16.53 -2.99
CA ARG A 156 14.93 -16.05 -2.47
C ARG A 156 14.25 -15.19 -3.51
N TYR A 157 12.97 -15.47 -3.76
CA TYR A 157 12.12 -14.70 -4.67
C TYR A 157 11.17 -13.85 -3.85
N HIS A 158 11.14 -12.54 -4.11
CA HIS A 158 10.24 -11.61 -3.44
C HIS A 158 9.31 -10.97 -4.46
N LEU A 159 8.02 -11.29 -4.37
CA LEU A 159 6.97 -10.63 -5.13
C LEU A 159 6.47 -9.43 -4.33
N GLN A 160 6.43 -8.27 -4.95
CA GLN A 160 5.70 -7.13 -4.36
C GLN A 160 4.19 -7.42 -4.46
N ASN A 161 3.43 -7.09 -3.42
CA ASN A 161 1.96 -7.21 -3.40
C ASN A 161 1.22 -6.20 -4.31
N LEU A 162 1.88 -5.71 -5.36
CA LEU A 162 1.33 -4.78 -6.34
C LEU A 162 0.85 -5.58 -7.57
N LEU A 163 -0.41 -5.36 -7.96
CA LEU A 163 -0.95 -5.89 -9.21
C LEU A 163 -0.23 -5.17 -10.37
N SER A 164 0.63 -5.90 -11.08
CA SER A 164 1.31 -5.45 -12.29
C SER A 164 1.05 -6.48 -13.39
N ASP A 165 0.68 -6.02 -14.59
CA ASP A 165 0.46 -6.90 -15.74
C ASP A 165 1.76 -7.57 -16.22
N ASN A 166 2.92 -6.98 -15.90
CA ASN A 166 4.25 -7.54 -16.19
C ASN A 166 5.06 -7.64 -14.90
N ILE A 167 5.25 -8.88 -14.41
CA ILE A 167 6.12 -9.19 -13.27
C ILE A 167 7.48 -9.59 -13.83
N VAL A 168 8.52 -8.81 -13.51
CA VAL A 168 9.90 -9.10 -13.90
C VAL A 168 10.72 -9.28 -12.63
N PHE A 169 11.53 -10.34 -12.59
CA PHE A 169 12.50 -10.55 -11.53
C PHE A 169 13.86 -10.04 -11.97
N GLU A 170 14.46 -9.19 -11.14
CA GLU A 170 15.82 -8.72 -11.30
C GLU A 170 16.74 -9.48 -10.35
N PRO A 171 17.91 -9.95 -10.80
CA PRO A 171 18.85 -10.65 -9.93
C PRO A 171 19.63 -9.66 -9.06
N TRP A 172 19.60 -9.90 -7.75
CA TRP A 172 20.35 -9.14 -6.75
C TRP A 172 21.09 -10.10 -5.83
N LEU A 173 22.33 -9.78 -5.49
CA LEU A 173 23.09 -10.46 -4.45
C LEU A 173 22.92 -9.71 -3.13
N ALA A 174 22.35 -10.37 -2.13
CA ALA A 174 22.20 -9.80 -0.78
C ALA A 174 23.24 -10.41 0.17
N ALA A 175 23.84 -9.57 1.01
CA ALA A 175 24.72 -9.99 2.10
C ALA A 175 24.27 -9.33 3.42
N SER A 176 24.34 -10.10 4.51
CA SER A 176 24.02 -9.65 5.86
C SER A 176 25.09 -10.13 6.83
N CYS A 177 25.60 -9.24 7.68
CA CYS A 177 26.58 -9.57 8.71
C CYS A 177 26.33 -8.79 10.00
N SER A 178 26.82 -9.31 11.11
CA SER A 178 26.82 -8.60 12.40
C SER A 178 28.22 -8.11 12.71
N LEU A 179 28.38 -6.80 12.81
CA LEU A 179 29.63 -6.13 13.16
C LEU A 179 29.66 -5.85 14.65
N ARG A 180 30.64 -6.41 15.36
CA ARG A 180 30.87 -6.11 16.78
C ARG A 180 31.96 -5.06 16.94
N PHE A 181 31.58 -3.88 17.41
CA PHE A 181 32.49 -2.83 17.85
C PHE A 181 32.84 -3.06 19.32
N TYR A 182 34.08 -3.47 19.59
CA TYR A 182 34.58 -3.70 20.95
C TYR A 182 35.79 -2.82 21.27
N ASN A 183 35.69 -2.04 22.35
CA ASN A 183 36.78 -1.26 22.92
C ASN A 183 36.68 -1.19 24.44
N SER A 184 37.50 -1.99 25.12
CA SER A 184 37.54 -2.07 26.58
C SER A 184 37.89 -0.75 27.28
N LYS A 185 38.83 0.05 26.73
CA LYS A 185 39.25 1.33 27.36
C LYS A 185 38.17 2.41 27.31
N ARG A 186 37.31 2.36 26.29
CA ARG A 186 36.21 3.32 26.10
C ARG A 186 34.85 2.78 26.54
N ASN A 187 34.82 1.58 27.13
CA ASN A 187 33.59 0.87 27.51
C ASN A 187 32.58 0.74 26.34
N ILE A 188 33.07 0.41 25.15
CA ILE A 188 32.24 0.21 23.96
C ILE A 188 32.15 -1.29 23.71
N ASP A 189 30.93 -1.84 23.74
CA ASP A 189 30.60 -3.17 23.24
C ASP A 189 29.24 -3.06 22.55
N GLN A 190 29.27 -2.92 21.23
CA GLN A 190 28.07 -2.72 20.42
C GLN A 190 28.08 -3.70 19.25
N VAL A 191 26.94 -4.30 18.96
CA VAL A 191 26.73 -5.13 17.77
C VAL A 191 25.79 -4.38 16.84
N GLU A 192 26.19 -4.21 15.59
CA GLU A 192 25.36 -3.63 14.53
C GLU A 192 25.16 -4.65 13.42
N ASP A 193 23.91 -4.85 13.02
CA ASP A 193 23.58 -5.69 11.87
C ASP A 193 23.60 -4.84 10.60
N VAL A 194 24.44 -5.21 9.65
CA VAL A 194 24.59 -4.54 8.36
C VAL A 194 24.09 -5.46 7.26
N SER A 195 23.23 -4.94 6.40
CA SER A 195 22.72 -5.64 5.22
C SER A 195 22.95 -4.79 3.98
N MET A 196 23.54 -5.39 2.96
CA MET A 196 23.86 -4.74 1.68
C MET A 196 23.31 -5.57 0.52
N ARG A 197 23.07 -4.93 -0.62
CA ARG A 197 22.68 -5.61 -1.86
C ARG A 197 23.46 -5.07 -3.05
N CYS A 198 23.89 -5.96 -3.92
CA CYS A 198 24.59 -5.64 -5.16
C CYS A 198 23.74 -6.12 -6.35
N TYR A 199 23.57 -5.26 -7.36
CA TYR A 199 22.87 -5.64 -8.59
C TYR A 199 23.76 -6.57 -9.41
N LEU A 200 23.19 -7.66 -9.93
CA LEU A 200 23.91 -8.60 -10.78
C LEU A 200 23.57 -8.29 -12.24
N ASP A 201 24.55 -7.85 -13.01
CA ASP A 201 24.44 -7.73 -14.46
C ASP A 201 25.40 -8.69 -15.17
N ASP A 202 25.33 -8.76 -16.50
CA ASP A 202 26.20 -9.62 -17.30
C ASP A 202 27.69 -9.22 -17.23
N SER A 203 28.00 -8.04 -16.69
CA SER A 203 29.36 -7.55 -16.48
C SER A 203 29.94 -7.90 -15.11
N PHE A 204 29.13 -8.51 -14.23
CA PHE A 204 29.52 -8.87 -12.88
C PHE A 204 30.61 -9.95 -12.87
N GLN A 205 31.81 -9.57 -12.41
CA GLN A 205 32.92 -10.51 -12.20
C GLN A 205 33.26 -10.71 -10.71
N HIS A 206 33.21 -9.63 -9.93
CA HIS A 206 33.52 -9.64 -8.50
C HIS A 206 32.55 -8.71 -7.75
N PRO A 207 32.08 -9.08 -6.55
CA PRO A 207 31.19 -8.24 -5.77
C PRO A 207 31.93 -7.01 -5.23
N ASP A 208 31.57 -5.83 -5.73
CA ASP A 208 31.99 -4.55 -5.15
C ASP A 208 30.92 -4.05 -4.17
N TRP A 209 31.22 -4.16 -2.88
CA TRP A 209 30.35 -3.73 -1.78
C TRP A 209 30.55 -2.27 -1.40
N SER A 210 31.52 -1.57 -2.00
CA SER A 210 31.81 -0.17 -1.65
C SER A 210 30.76 0.83 -2.17
N ALA A 211 30.05 0.44 -3.24
CA ALA A 211 28.98 1.22 -3.87
C ALA A 211 27.57 0.75 -3.47
N ALA A 212 27.46 -0.21 -2.55
CA ALA A 212 26.21 -0.90 -2.15
C ALA A 212 25.47 -0.23 -0.98
#